data_AF-A0A1Y4NJ27-F1
#
_entry.id   AF-A0A1Y4NJ27-F1
#
_cell.length_a   1.000
_cell.length_b   1.000
_cell.length_c   1.000
_cell.angle_alpha   90.00
_cell.angle_beta   90.00
_cell.angle_gamma   90.00
#
_symmetry.space_group_name_H-M   'P 1'
#
loop_
_entity.id
_entity.type
_entity.pdbx_description
1 polymer ?
#
loop_
_entity_poly.entity_id
_entity_poly.type
_entity_poly.pdbx_seq_one_letter_code
_entity_poly.pdbx_strand_id
1 'polypeptide(L)'
;MDKTQADRIRENVLRTRKGTQASRYGQKGLTSQAAKMNSKNFRKLMTGRNLSRTDTKNMWNSFSHSTKTPVMARHAKKGENFKVTSGKNGASGNFVSKKSLGRNPSQRVNKGALPPSNPATKQTNVKLAKNQNLVYGKIAPQKQFQKADPKGMPRKGGGMQTITNGGYKSGAIKNSRTLRAPSYHQKAAAMNRTKAAKMTAAKSTARSTMARSAVAKSSGAKMQTGGGRKGFAGKSGGRSASGGGKSSSKGMSR
;
A
#
# COMPACT_ATOMS: atom_id res chain seq x y z
N MET A 1 33.46 -29.95 15.58
CA MET A 1 34.23 -29.86 14.32
C MET A 1 34.21 -28.42 13.84
N ASP A 2 35.29 -27.67 14.08
CA ASP A 2 35.40 -26.29 13.63
C ASP A 2 35.79 -26.27 12.14
N LYS A 3 35.16 -25.40 11.34
CA LYS A 3 35.37 -25.39 9.89
C LYS A 3 36.79 -24.93 9.58
N THR A 4 37.53 -25.75 8.82
CA THR A 4 38.90 -25.43 8.41
C THR A 4 38.93 -24.15 7.57
N GLN A 5 40.07 -23.47 7.53
CA GLN A 5 40.26 -22.26 6.73
C GLN A 5 39.98 -22.50 5.24
N ALA A 6 40.34 -23.68 4.74
CA ALA A 6 40.06 -24.12 3.37
C ALA A 6 38.55 -24.22 3.08
N ASP A 7 37.75 -24.73 4.03
CA ASP A 7 36.29 -24.81 3.89
C ASP A 7 35.64 -23.42 3.86
N ARG A 8 36.15 -22.49 4.69
CA ARG A 8 35.71 -21.09 4.70
C ARG A 8 36.02 -20.39 3.37
N ILE A 9 37.18 -20.67 2.78
CA ILE A 9 37.58 -20.14 1.46
C ILE A 9 36.69 -20.73 0.35
N ARG A 10 36.49 -22.06 0.32
CA ARG A 10 35.61 -22.71 -0.66
C ARG A 10 34.19 -22.17 -0.59
N GLU A 11 33.64 -22.00 0.60
CA GLU A 11 32.30 -21.41 0.76
C GLU A 11 32.22 -19.96 0.24
N ASN A 12 33.24 -19.14 0.50
CA ASN A 12 33.28 -17.76 -0.01
C ASN A 12 33.39 -17.72 -1.54
N VAL A 13 34.17 -18.62 -2.15
CA VAL A 13 34.28 -18.74 -3.61
C VAL A 13 32.97 -19.20 -4.23
N LEU A 14 32.33 -20.22 -3.67
CA LEU A 14 31.03 -20.72 -4.15
C LEU A 14 29.93 -19.66 -4.01
N ARG A 15 29.95 -18.90 -2.92
CA ARG A 15 29.02 -17.78 -2.68
C ARG A 15 29.21 -16.66 -3.69
N THR A 16 30.46 -16.30 -3.97
CA THR A 16 30.80 -15.31 -5.01
C THR A 16 30.34 -15.79 -6.38
N ARG A 17 30.59 -17.06 -6.74
CA ARG A 17 30.12 -17.64 -8.01
C ARG A 17 28.60 -17.61 -8.13
N LYS A 18 27.85 -17.98 -7.09
CA LYS A 18 26.37 -17.89 -7.09
C LYS A 18 25.87 -16.45 -7.26
N GLY A 19 26.52 -15.47 -6.62
CA GLY A 19 26.20 -14.06 -6.78
C GLY A 19 26.47 -13.55 -8.20
N THR A 20 27.61 -13.93 -8.79
CA THR A 20 27.98 -13.57 -10.16
C THR A 20 27.05 -14.21 -11.19
N GLN A 21 26.69 -15.48 -11.02
CA GLN A 21 25.75 -16.16 -11.92
C GLN A 21 24.35 -15.54 -11.86
N ALA A 22 23.84 -15.22 -10.66
CA ALA A 22 22.57 -14.50 -10.52
C ALA A 22 22.61 -13.10 -11.16
N SER A 23 23.77 -12.43 -11.14
CA SER A 23 23.98 -11.14 -11.81
C SER A 23 24.11 -11.25 -13.33
N ARG A 24 24.77 -12.31 -13.85
CA ARG A 24 25.01 -12.52 -15.29
C ARG A 24 23.76 -12.96 -16.05
N TYR A 25 22.95 -13.84 -15.46
CA TYR A 25 21.73 -14.35 -16.12
C TYR A 25 20.49 -13.45 -15.91
N GLY A 26 20.67 -12.20 -15.48
CA GLY A 26 19.56 -11.25 -15.29
C GLY A 26 18.51 -11.70 -14.26
N GLN A 27 18.81 -12.72 -13.44
CA GLN A 27 17.88 -13.23 -12.45
C GLN A 27 17.83 -12.28 -11.25
N LYS A 28 16.99 -11.25 -11.39
CA LYS A 28 16.71 -10.24 -10.36
C LYS A 28 16.19 -10.94 -9.08
N GLY A 29 17.01 -11.03 -8.03
CA GLY A 29 16.53 -11.26 -6.66
C GLY A 29 16.70 -12.64 -6.03
N LEU A 30 17.70 -13.45 -6.41
CA LEU A 30 17.79 -14.84 -5.91
C LEU A 30 18.55 -15.08 -4.62
N THR A 31 19.18 -14.08 -4.00
CA THR A 31 19.81 -14.29 -2.69
C THR A 31 19.06 -13.51 -1.60
N SER A 32 18.51 -14.26 -0.64
CA SER A 32 18.08 -13.71 0.66
C SER A 32 19.26 -13.17 1.48
N GLN A 33 20.49 -13.47 1.04
CA GLN A 33 21.72 -12.99 1.63
C GLN A 33 21.84 -11.48 1.51
N ALA A 34 22.36 -10.88 2.57
CA ALA A 34 22.61 -9.46 2.61
C ALA A 34 23.96 -9.11 2.00
N ALA A 35 23.98 -8.11 1.14
CA ALA A 35 25.18 -7.51 0.58
C ALA A 35 25.42 -6.13 1.19
N LYS A 36 26.69 -5.76 1.38
CA LYS A 36 27.07 -4.41 1.77
C LYS A 36 26.67 -3.44 0.66
N MET A 37 26.05 -2.33 1.05
CA MET A 37 25.64 -1.26 0.15
C MET A 37 26.70 -0.15 0.19
N ASN A 38 27.02 0.40 -0.97
CA ASN A 38 27.75 1.66 -1.10
C ASN A 38 26.83 2.75 -1.68
N SER A 39 27.25 4.01 -1.60
CA SER A 39 26.46 5.16 -2.04
C SER A 39 26.08 5.09 -3.52
N LYS A 40 26.97 4.60 -4.40
CA LYS A 40 26.73 4.45 -5.84
C LYS A 40 25.63 3.44 -6.13
N ASN A 41 25.67 2.26 -5.50
CA ASN A 41 24.67 1.20 -5.66
C ASN A 41 23.35 1.59 -4.99
N PHE A 42 23.39 2.26 -3.84
CA PHE A 42 22.22 2.82 -3.21
C PHE A 42 21.52 3.82 -4.14
N ARG A 43 22.29 4.73 -4.75
CA ARG A 43 21.75 5.68 -5.72
C ARG A 43 21.09 4.99 -6.91
N LYS A 44 21.77 4.01 -7.52
CA LYS A 44 21.17 3.20 -8.61
C LYS A 44 19.84 2.57 -8.18
N LEU A 45 19.80 1.98 -6.98
CA LEU A 45 18.58 1.37 -6.45
C LEU A 45 17.46 2.39 -6.26
N MET A 46 17.76 3.58 -5.73
CA MET A 46 16.75 4.62 -5.46
C MET A 46 16.29 5.34 -6.73
N THR A 47 17.15 5.50 -7.74
CA THR A 47 16.75 5.97 -9.07
C THR A 47 15.73 5.03 -9.69
N GLY A 48 15.92 3.71 -9.58
CA GLY A 48 14.93 2.72 -10.00
C GLY A 48 13.61 2.75 -9.21
N ARG A 49 13.51 3.58 -8.18
CA ARG A 49 12.30 3.85 -7.39
C ARG A 49 11.73 5.25 -7.64
N ASN A 50 12.25 5.96 -8.64
CA ASN A 50 11.87 7.33 -9.00
C ASN A 50 12.13 8.36 -7.89
N LEU A 51 13.18 8.17 -7.07
CA LEU A 51 13.63 9.20 -6.14
C LEU A 51 14.61 10.16 -6.80
N SER A 52 14.51 11.44 -6.44
CA SER A 52 15.46 12.46 -6.85
C SER A 52 16.86 12.18 -6.30
N ARG A 53 17.89 12.76 -6.93
CA ARG A 53 19.28 12.67 -6.43
C ARG A 53 19.42 13.27 -5.03
N THR A 54 18.72 14.36 -4.76
CA THR A 54 18.73 15.06 -3.47
C THR A 54 18.10 14.20 -2.37
N ASP A 55 16.91 13.66 -2.60
CA ASP A 55 16.23 12.78 -1.64
C ASP A 55 17.04 11.52 -1.36
N THR A 56 17.64 10.97 -2.41
CA THR A 56 18.54 9.82 -2.31
C THR A 56 19.76 10.15 -1.45
N LYS A 57 20.40 11.30 -1.64
CA LYS A 57 21.55 11.74 -0.84
C LYS A 57 21.15 11.93 0.63
N ASN A 58 20.03 12.60 0.88
CA ASN A 58 19.51 12.82 2.23
C ASN A 58 19.16 11.50 2.92
N MET A 59 18.56 10.55 2.20
CA MET A 59 18.22 9.23 2.71
C MET A 59 19.44 8.34 2.92
N TRP A 60 20.49 8.47 2.09
CA TRP A 60 21.77 7.80 2.35
C TRP A 60 22.39 8.32 3.64
N ASN A 61 22.46 9.64 3.79
CA ASN A 61 23.01 10.32 4.96
C ASN A 61 22.19 10.10 6.25
N SER A 62 20.99 9.53 6.17
CA SER A 62 20.22 9.16 7.35
C SER A 62 20.76 7.90 8.05
N PHE A 63 21.66 7.15 7.39
CA PHE A 63 22.35 6.01 7.99
C PHE A 63 23.74 6.38 8.52
N SER A 64 24.17 5.60 9.52
CA SER A 64 25.54 5.57 10.00
C SER A 64 26.38 4.68 9.09
N HIS A 65 27.52 5.19 8.60
CA HIS A 65 28.38 4.53 7.62
C HIS A 65 29.65 3.90 8.22
N SER A 66 29.53 3.31 9.41
CA SER A 66 30.67 2.65 10.07
C SER A 66 30.94 1.26 9.48
N THR A 67 32.20 0.85 9.43
CA THR A 67 32.63 -0.51 9.05
C THR A 67 32.00 -1.60 9.92
N LYS A 68 31.69 -1.29 11.20
CA LYS A 68 31.03 -2.21 12.15
C LYS A 68 29.53 -2.37 11.88
N THR A 69 28.88 -1.35 11.33
CA THR A 69 27.44 -1.36 11.04
C THR A 69 27.18 -0.81 9.64
N PRO A 70 27.63 -1.51 8.58
CA PRO A 70 27.44 -1.05 7.23
C PRO A 70 25.96 -1.03 6.86
N VAL A 71 25.60 -0.16 5.92
CA VAL A 71 24.30 -0.24 5.26
C VAL A 71 24.28 -1.51 4.41
N MET A 72 23.24 -2.30 4.55
CA MET A 72 23.09 -3.58 3.86
C MET A 72 21.86 -3.55 2.97
N ALA A 73 21.87 -4.33 1.91
CA ALA A 73 20.67 -4.67 1.15
C ALA A 73 20.51 -6.16 0.96
N ARG A 74 19.26 -6.59 0.87
CA ARG A 74 18.91 -7.98 0.55
C ARG A 74 17.57 -8.05 -0.15
N HIS A 75 17.33 -9.16 -0.82
CA HIS A 75 15.99 -9.50 -1.26
C HIS A 75 15.17 -10.05 -0.08
N ALA A 76 13.97 -9.52 0.12
CA ALA A 76 13.06 -9.94 1.18
C ALA A 76 11.79 -10.55 0.59
N LYS A 77 11.28 -11.58 1.26
CA LYS A 77 10.06 -12.29 0.86
C LYS A 77 8.81 -11.63 1.43
N LYS A 78 7.72 -11.72 0.68
CA LYS A 78 6.36 -11.39 1.13
C LYS A 78 6.08 -12.03 2.49
N GLY A 79 5.39 -11.30 3.37
CA GLY A 79 5.01 -11.77 4.70
C GLY A 79 5.99 -11.45 5.81
N GLU A 80 7.21 -10.98 5.52
CA GLU A 80 8.16 -10.57 6.57
C GLU A 80 7.58 -9.42 7.42
N ASN A 81 7.69 -9.54 8.75
CA ASN A 81 7.07 -8.62 9.71
C ASN A 81 8.00 -7.44 10.05
N PHE A 82 7.40 -6.26 10.18
CA PHE A 82 8.06 -5.05 10.63
C PHE A 82 7.12 -4.18 11.48
N LYS A 83 7.67 -3.11 12.03
CA LYS A 83 6.99 -2.05 12.75
C LYS A 83 7.19 -0.72 12.04
N VAL A 84 6.08 -0.02 11.82
CA VAL A 84 6.05 1.38 11.38
C VAL A 84 5.82 2.25 12.63
N THR A 85 6.68 3.25 12.81
CA THR A 85 6.54 4.24 13.89
C THR A 85 5.97 5.53 13.30
N SER A 86 4.84 6.01 13.84
CA SER A 86 4.10 7.15 13.29
C SER A 86 3.47 8.03 14.37
N GLY A 87 3.08 9.24 13.97
CA GLY A 87 2.19 10.10 14.74
C GLY A 87 0.70 9.82 14.47
N LYS A 88 -0.15 10.79 14.84
CA LYS A 88 -1.61 10.75 14.64
C LYS A 88 -1.99 10.65 13.15
N ASN A 89 -1.26 11.35 12.29
CA ASN A 89 -1.52 11.40 10.84
C ASN A 89 -1.03 10.16 10.06
N GLY A 90 -0.56 9.13 10.78
CA GLY A 90 0.01 7.94 10.16
C GLY A 90 1.41 8.18 9.58
N ALA A 91 1.86 7.24 8.75
CA ALA A 91 3.15 7.32 8.07
C ALA A 91 3.04 6.70 6.68
N SER A 92 3.93 7.09 5.76
CA SER A 92 3.97 6.53 4.39
C SER A 92 4.18 5.02 4.38
N GLY A 93 4.95 4.50 5.34
CA GLY A 93 5.34 3.10 5.41
C GLY A 93 6.63 2.77 4.65
N ASN A 94 7.31 3.77 4.07
CA ASN A 94 8.58 3.58 3.36
C ASN A 94 9.73 3.22 4.31
N PHE A 95 9.63 3.65 5.56
CA PHE A 95 10.60 3.40 6.62
C PHE A 95 9.97 2.51 7.68
N VAL A 96 10.57 1.34 7.87
CA VAL A 96 10.11 0.33 8.81
C VAL A 96 11.27 -0.13 9.70
N SER A 97 10.95 -0.85 10.77
CA SER A 97 11.94 -1.37 11.71
C SER A 97 11.58 -2.81 12.11
N LYS A 98 12.56 -3.72 12.20
CA LYS A 98 12.28 -5.11 12.62
C LYS A 98 11.80 -5.19 14.06
N LYS A 99 12.44 -4.40 14.93
CA LYS A 99 12.13 -4.27 16.36
C LYS A 99 11.64 -2.86 16.63
N SER A 100 10.98 -2.67 17.78
CA SER A 100 10.58 -1.33 18.20
C SER A 100 11.80 -0.42 18.38
N LEU A 101 11.67 0.84 17.97
CA LEU A 101 12.67 1.89 18.23
C LEU A 101 12.66 2.39 19.68
N GLY A 102 11.75 1.92 20.54
CA GLY A 102 11.67 2.35 21.94
C GLY A 102 10.35 1.96 22.60
N ARG A 103 10.36 1.85 23.94
CA ARG A 103 9.15 1.51 24.71
C ARG A 103 8.13 2.65 24.66
N ASN A 104 8.60 3.89 24.80
CA ASN A 104 7.78 5.10 24.79
C ASN A 104 8.07 6.01 23.57
N PRO A 105 7.22 7.03 23.29
CA PRO A 105 7.40 7.93 22.16
C PRO A 105 8.76 8.65 22.14
N SER A 106 9.21 9.22 23.27
CA SER A 106 10.48 9.95 23.35
C SER A 106 11.69 9.08 22.98
N GLN A 107 11.73 7.82 23.45
CA GLN A 107 12.76 6.87 23.06
C GLN A 107 12.73 6.57 21.56
N ARG A 108 11.54 6.41 20.98
CA ARG A 108 11.38 6.14 19.53
C ARG A 108 11.82 7.34 18.68
N VAL A 109 11.48 8.55 19.10
CA VAL A 109 11.92 9.80 18.45
C VAL A 109 13.44 9.90 18.48
N ASN A 110 14.05 9.66 19.64
CA ASN A 110 15.49 9.77 19.82
C ASN A 110 16.25 8.68 19.04
N LYS A 111 15.93 7.40 19.26
CA LYS A 111 16.59 6.26 18.58
C LYS A 111 16.29 6.19 17.09
N GLY A 112 15.11 6.66 16.70
CA GLY A 112 14.67 6.76 15.30
C GLY A 112 15.16 8.01 14.58
N ALA A 113 15.75 8.96 15.32
CA ALA A 113 16.09 10.30 14.84
C ALA A 113 14.96 10.91 13.97
N LEU A 114 13.73 10.86 14.48
CA LEU A 114 12.53 11.21 13.71
C LEU A 114 12.36 12.72 13.56
N PRO A 115 11.79 13.24 12.46
CA PRO A 115 11.52 14.67 12.33
C PRO A 115 10.49 15.15 13.38
N PRO A 116 10.47 16.45 13.73
CA PRO A 116 9.49 17.01 14.69
C PRO A 116 8.03 16.72 14.33
N SER A 117 7.73 16.61 13.03
CA SER A 117 6.39 16.26 12.52
C SER A 117 5.93 14.83 12.88
N ASN A 118 6.82 13.96 13.34
CA ASN A 118 6.49 12.60 13.77
C ASN A 118 6.76 12.39 15.27
N PRO A 119 5.75 12.58 16.14
CA PRO A 119 5.90 12.41 17.58
C PRO A 119 5.97 10.95 18.03
N ALA A 120 5.97 9.96 17.11
CA ALA A 120 6.12 8.54 17.41
C ALA A 120 5.11 7.94 18.41
N THR A 121 3.93 8.54 18.52
CA THR A 121 2.88 8.13 19.47
C THR A 121 2.34 6.74 19.18
N LYS A 122 2.40 6.28 17.92
CA LYS A 122 1.89 4.98 17.50
C LYS A 122 2.97 4.10 16.90
N GLN A 123 2.84 2.79 17.15
CA GLN A 123 3.56 1.76 16.42
C GLN A 123 2.59 0.75 15.84
N THR A 124 2.70 0.52 14.54
CA THR A 124 1.82 -0.41 13.82
C THR A 124 2.64 -1.58 13.30
N ASN A 125 2.18 -2.80 13.58
CA ASN A 125 2.77 -4.00 12.99
C ASN A 125 2.31 -4.12 11.53
N VAL A 126 3.27 -4.35 10.64
CA VAL A 126 3.06 -4.47 9.20
C VAL A 126 3.78 -5.69 8.66
N LYS A 127 3.38 -6.15 7.48
CA LYS A 127 4.10 -7.18 6.73
C LYS A 127 4.41 -6.70 5.33
N LEU A 128 5.48 -7.23 4.73
CA LEU A 128 5.72 -7.03 3.30
C LEU A 128 4.57 -7.65 2.50
N ALA A 129 3.98 -6.90 1.59
CA ALA A 129 2.88 -7.38 0.75
C ALA A 129 3.38 -8.09 -0.52
N LYS A 130 4.64 -7.89 -0.89
CA LYS A 130 5.32 -8.51 -2.03
C LYS A 130 6.81 -8.72 -1.75
N ASN A 131 7.42 -9.61 -2.54
CA ASN A 131 8.86 -9.77 -2.58
C ASN A 131 9.50 -8.45 -3.07
N GLN A 132 10.58 -8.00 -2.41
CA GLN A 132 11.19 -6.71 -2.73
C GLN A 132 12.60 -6.59 -2.15
N ASN A 133 13.40 -5.69 -2.73
CA ASN A 133 14.70 -5.34 -2.17
C ASN A 133 14.53 -4.38 -0.99
N LEU A 134 15.16 -4.73 0.13
CA LEU A 134 15.23 -3.88 1.31
C LEU A 134 16.63 -3.31 1.45
N VAL A 135 16.71 -2.08 1.92
CA VAL A 135 17.96 -1.49 2.42
C VAL A 135 17.81 -1.30 3.91
N TYR A 136 18.80 -1.66 4.72
CA TYR A 136 18.72 -1.49 6.16
C TYR A 136 20.07 -1.11 6.75
N GLY A 137 20.02 -0.35 7.84
CA GLY A 137 21.20 0.19 8.47
C GLY A 137 20.88 0.84 9.80
N LYS A 138 21.93 1.16 10.55
CA LYS A 138 21.82 1.91 11.80
C LYS A 138 21.53 3.38 11.46
N ILE A 139 20.56 3.97 12.11
CA ILE A 139 20.17 5.38 11.91
C ILE A 139 21.27 6.29 12.47
N ALA A 140 21.71 7.27 11.69
CA ALA A 140 22.64 8.31 12.13
C ALA A 140 21.93 9.41 12.95
N PRO A 141 22.65 10.14 13.80
CA PRO A 141 22.13 11.35 14.44
C PRO A 141 21.61 12.36 13.40
N GLN A 142 20.48 13.01 13.69
CA GLN A 142 19.87 14.02 12.81
C GLN A 142 19.81 15.36 13.54
N LYS A 143 20.93 16.09 13.60
CA LYS A 143 21.04 17.34 14.35
C LYS A 143 20.05 18.40 13.88
N GLN A 144 19.76 18.48 12.58
CA GLN A 144 18.80 19.44 12.05
C GLN A 144 17.38 19.22 12.57
N PHE A 145 16.98 17.96 12.85
CA PHE A 145 15.67 17.69 13.45
C PHE A 145 15.62 18.04 14.93
N GLN A 146 16.75 17.97 15.63
CA GLN A 146 16.83 18.45 17.01
C GLN A 146 16.73 19.97 17.06
N LYS A 147 17.43 20.69 16.16
CA LYS A 147 17.37 22.15 16.06
C LYS A 147 15.97 22.66 15.71
N ALA A 148 15.25 21.93 14.88
CA ALA A 148 13.88 22.27 14.46
C ALA A 148 12.80 21.82 15.48
N ASP A 149 13.17 21.16 16.58
CA ASP A 149 12.22 20.73 17.60
C ASP A 149 12.10 21.79 18.69
N PRO A 150 10.91 22.41 18.89
CA PRO A 150 10.71 23.40 19.94
C PRO A 150 11.03 22.89 21.35
N LYS A 151 10.92 21.57 21.57
CA LYS A 151 11.22 20.92 22.87
C LYS A 151 12.67 20.50 23.00
N GLY A 152 13.51 20.76 22.00
CA GLY A 152 14.93 20.41 21.99
C GLY A 152 15.23 18.92 22.16
N MET A 153 14.25 18.02 21.89
CA MET A 153 14.44 16.60 22.20
C MET A 153 15.63 15.99 21.43
N PRO A 154 16.42 15.10 22.03
CA PRO A 154 17.58 14.52 21.37
C PRO A 154 17.20 13.70 20.13
N ARG A 155 18.04 13.75 19.08
CA ARG A 155 17.92 12.94 17.85
C ARG A 155 19.20 12.13 17.60
N LYS A 156 19.61 11.35 18.61
CA LYS A 156 20.89 10.60 18.62
C LYS A 156 20.92 9.45 17.60
N GLY A 157 19.77 8.94 17.18
CA GLY A 157 19.69 7.78 16.30
C GLY A 157 20.13 6.49 16.99
N GLY A 158 20.70 5.58 16.21
CA GLY A 158 21.22 4.29 16.70
C GLY A 158 20.25 3.12 16.63
N GLY A 159 18.97 3.36 16.36
CA GLY A 159 18.02 2.31 16.00
C GLY A 159 18.34 1.69 14.62
N MET A 160 17.84 0.49 14.35
CA MET A 160 17.91 -0.13 13.02
C MET A 160 16.67 0.24 12.20
N GLN A 161 16.89 0.85 11.03
CA GLN A 161 15.84 1.18 10.08
C GLN A 161 15.99 0.33 8.82
N THR A 162 14.87 0.12 8.16
CA THR A 162 14.75 -0.58 6.89
C THR A 162 13.92 0.26 5.93
N ILE A 163 14.41 0.46 4.72
CA ILE A 163 13.74 1.12 3.62
C ILE A 163 13.14 0.06 2.70
N THR A 164 11.83 0.10 2.57
CA THR A 164 11.05 -0.75 1.66
C THR A 164 10.98 -0.13 0.26
N ASN A 165 10.48 -0.89 -0.72
CA ASN A 165 10.28 -0.40 -2.09
C ASN A 165 8.97 0.41 -2.21
N GLY A 166 8.84 1.43 -1.36
CA GLY A 166 7.61 2.18 -1.12
C GLY A 166 6.85 1.71 0.12
N GLY A 167 5.63 2.21 0.31
CA GLY A 167 4.89 2.10 1.55
C GLY A 167 3.50 1.48 1.39
N TYR A 168 2.54 1.96 2.17
CA TYR A 168 1.15 1.49 2.09
C TYR A 168 0.53 1.77 0.72
N LYS A 169 0.69 3.00 0.20
CA LYS A 169 0.10 3.42 -1.08
C LYS A 169 0.59 2.61 -2.29
N SER A 170 1.85 2.16 -2.26
CA SER A 170 2.42 1.36 -3.36
C SER A 170 2.19 -0.15 -3.20
N GLY A 171 1.49 -0.58 -2.15
CA GLY A 171 1.30 -1.99 -1.82
C GLY A 171 2.62 -2.71 -1.50
N ALA A 172 3.67 -2.00 -1.08
CA ALA A 172 4.91 -2.62 -0.64
C ALA A 172 4.76 -3.27 0.74
N ILE A 173 3.95 -2.66 1.60
CA ILE A 173 3.60 -3.17 2.92
C ILE A 173 2.09 -3.13 3.14
N LYS A 174 1.62 -3.92 4.10
CA LYS A 174 0.23 -3.89 4.58
C LYS A 174 0.18 -4.06 6.09
N ASN A 175 -0.88 -3.57 6.72
CA ASN A 175 -1.11 -3.79 8.15
C ASN A 175 -1.15 -5.29 8.45
N SER A 176 -0.48 -5.74 9.51
CA SER A 176 -0.46 -7.16 9.86
C SER A 176 -1.80 -7.64 10.44
N ARG A 177 -2.63 -6.71 10.95
CA ARG A 177 -3.98 -7.02 11.50
C ARG A 177 -4.99 -7.45 10.44
N THR A 178 -4.85 -7.05 9.18
CA THR A 178 -5.74 -7.51 8.08
C THR A 178 -5.47 -8.98 7.68
N LEU A 179 -4.66 -9.72 8.43
CA LEU A 179 -4.46 -11.16 8.29
C LEU A 179 -5.10 -11.98 9.43
N ARG A 180 -5.72 -11.36 10.44
CA ARG A 180 -6.75 -12.09 11.18
C ARG A 180 -7.93 -12.13 10.22
N ALA A 181 -8.29 -13.32 9.74
CA ALA A 181 -9.60 -13.52 9.14
C ALA A 181 -10.63 -12.81 10.03
N PRO A 182 -11.61 -12.07 9.46
CA PRO A 182 -12.65 -11.46 10.27
C PRO A 182 -13.19 -12.55 11.20
N SER A 183 -13.22 -12.25 12.50
CA SER A 183 -13.77 -13.19 13.48
C SER A 183 -15.18 -13.57 13.04
N TYR A 184 -15.67 -14.74 13.44
CA TYR A 184 -17.02 -15.19 13.12
C TYR A 184 -18.07 -14.08 13.29
N HIS A 185 -17.98 -13.30 14.38
CA HIS A 185 -18.86 -12.16 14.65
C HIS A 185 -18.75 -11.02 13.63
N GLN A 186 -17.57 -10.75 13.07
CA GLN A 186 -17.40 -9.72 12.03
C GLN A 186 -17.93 -10.19 10.68
N LYS A 187 -17.79 -11.48 10.35
CA LYS A 187 -18.42 -12.08 9.16
C LYS A 187 -19.95 -12.08 9.27
N ALA A 188 -20.48 -12.46 10.44
CA ALA A 188 -21.91 -12.44 10.73
C ALA A 188 -22.47 -11.00 10.65
N ALA A 189 -21.78 -10.01 11.23
CA ALA A 189 -22.20 -8.61 11.14
C ALA A 189 -22.18 -8.09 9.69
N ALA A 190 -21.18 -8.45 8.88
CA ALA A 190 -21.12 -8.06 7.47
C ALA A 190 -22.24 -8.72 6.64
N MET A 191 -22.52 -10.01 6.87
CA MET A 191 -23.65 -10.73 6.24
C MET A 191 -25.00 -10.14 6.65
N ASN A 192 -25.17 -9.79 7.92
CA ASN A 192 -26.42 -9.18 8.41
C ASN A 192 -26.63 -7.79 7.82
N ARG A 193 -25.57 -6.97 7.67
CA ARG A 193 -25.64 -5.68 6.99
C ARG A 193 -25.99 -5.80 5.51
N THR A 194 -25.46 -6.80 4.81
CA THR A 194 -25.79 -7.03 3.39
C THR A 194 -27.20 -7.57 3.21
N LYS A 195 -27.68 -8.45 4.10
CA LYS A 195 -29.09 -8.88 4.12
C LYS A 195 -30.04 -7.72 4.40
N ALA A 196 -29.74 -6.90 5.40
CA ALA A 196 -30.52 -5.71 5.72
C ALA A 196 -30.57 -4.73 4.54
N ALA A 197 -29.42 -4.44 3.91
CA ALA A 197 -29.37 -3.56 2.74
C ALA A 197 -30.19 -4.09 1.55
N LYS A 198 -30.14 -5.40 1.28
CA LYS A 198 -30.97 -6.03 0.24
C LYS A 198 -32.46 -5.97 0.57
N MET A 199 -32.84 -6.17 1.83
CA MET A 199 -34.23 -6.03 2.27
C MET A 199 -34.74 -4.59 2.19
N THR A 200 -33.93 -3.62 2.58
CA THR A 200 -34.27 -2.19 2.45
C THR A 200 -34.43 -1.81 0.98
N ALA A 201 -33.55 -2.29 0.10
CA ALA A 201 -33.67 -2.08 -1.35
C ALA A 201 -34.97 -2.70 -1.89
N ALA A 202 -35.26 -3.96 -1.57
CA ALA A 202 -36.49 -4.63 -2.00
C ALA A 202 -37.76 -3.92 -1.50
N LYS A 203 -37.78 -3.46 -0.25
CA LYS A 203 -38.89 -2.69 0.32
C LYS A 203 -39.08 -1.34 -0.36
N SER A 204 -37.98 -0.68 -0.73
CA SER A 204 -38.02 0.59 -1.48
C SER A 204 -38.57 0.40 -2.90
N THR A 205 -38.15 -0.68 -3.59
CA THR A 205 -38.67 -1.05 -4.91
C THR A 205 -40.16 -1.39 -4.85
N ALA A 206 -40.60 -2.19 -3.87
CA ALA A 206 -42.01 -2.54 -3.70
C ALA A 206 -42.90 -1.32 -3.39
N ARG A 207 -42.40 -0.37 -2.59
CA ARG A 207 -43.11 0.89 -2.30
C ARG A 207 -43.24 1.77 -3.55
N SER A 208 -42.20 1.79 -4.40
CA SER A 208 -42.23 2.53 -5.67
C SER A 208 -43.21 1.93 -6.69
N THR A 209 -43.34 0.61 -6.75
CA THR A 209 -44.29 -0.06 -7.65
C THR A 209 -45.73 0.13 -7.20
N MET A 210 -46.00 0.07 -5.88
CA MET A 210 -47.33 0.36 -5.35
C MET A 210 -47.74 1.82 -5.57
N ALA A 211 -46.83 2.78 -5.37
CA ALA A 211 -47.10 4.19 -5.63
C ALA A 211 -47.45 4.46 -7.11
N ARG A 212 -46.76 3.80 -8.05
CA ARG A 212 -47.11 3.88 -9.49
C ARG A 212 -48.48 3.26 -9.80
N SER A 213 -48.84 2.16 -9.15
CA SER A 213 -50.15 1.51 -9.35
C SER A 213 -51.32 2.31 -8.76
N ALA A 214 -51.08 3.09 -7.68
CA ALA A 214 -52.09 3.96 -7.09
C ALA A 214 -52.37 5.19 -7.95
N VAL A 215 -51.33 5.80 -8.54
CA VAL A 215 -51.47 6.93 -9.47
C VAL A 215 -52.20 6.52 -10.76
N ALA A 216 -51.96 5.30 -11.26
CA ALA A 216 -52.68 4.78 -12.43
C ALA A 216 -54.17 4.49 -12.17
N LYS A 217 -54.57 4.24 -10.91
CA LYS A 217 -55.98 4.04 -10.51
C LYS A 217 -56.71 5.36 -10.24
N SER A 218 -56.01 6.44 -9.90
CA SER A 218 -56.63 7.75 -9.66
C SER A 218 -56.79 8.61 -10.92
N SER A 219 -56.22 8.23 -12.06
CA SER A 219 -56.32 8.98 -13.34
C SER A 219 -57.43 8.49 -14.28
N GLY A 220 -58.32 7.60 -13.82
CA GLY A 220 -59.46 7.13 -14.59
C GLY A 220 -60.75 7.84 -14.23
N ALA A 221 -60.98 9.08 -14.70
CA ALA A 221 -62.31 9.68 -14.74
C ALA A 221 -62.42 10.85 -15.72
N LYS A 222 -63.45 10.77 -16.57
CA LYS A 222 -64.07 11.78 -17.46
C LYS A 222 -63.43 12.00 -18.83
N MET A 223 -63.79 11.11 -19.76
CA MET A 223 -64.20 11.54 -21.10
C MET A 223 -65.51 12.32 -20.99
N GLN A 224 -65.53 13.56 -21.47
CA GLN A 224 -66.75 14.28 -21.82
C GLN A 224 -66.64 14.73 -23.27
N THR A 225 -67.62 14.29 -24.04
CA THR A 225 -67.93 14.59 -25.43
C THR A 225 -68.36 16.04 -25.62
N GLY A 226 -67.94 16.69 -26.70
CA GLY A 226 -68.54 17.96 -27.14
C GLY A 226 -67.67 18.69 -28.15
N GLY A 227 -68.11 18.74 -29.40
CA GLY A 227 -67.35 19.25 -30.55
C GLY A 227 -67.19 20.76 -30.65
N GLY A 228 -66.37 21.19 -31.62
CA GLY A 228 -66.28 22.60 -32.00
C GLY A 228 -65.01 22.98 -32.77
N ARG A 229 -65.09 22.85 -34.10
CA ARG A 229 -64.46 23.65 -35.18
C ARG A 229 -63.13 24.43 -34.98
N LYS A 230 -62.26 24.19 -35.99
CA LYS A 230 -61.38 25.11 -36.75
C LYS A 230 -60.17 25.76 -36.07
N GLY A 231 -58.99 25.59 -36.69
CA GLY A 231 -57.91 26.59 -36.60
C GLY A 231 -56.49 26.06 -36.74
N PHE A 232 -56.01 25.98 -37.99
CA PHE A 232 -54.67 26.37 -38.46
C PHE A 232 -53.38 26.09 -37.65
N ALA A 233 -52.51 25.33 -38.35
CA ALA A 233 -51.08 25.59 -38.62
C ALA A 233 -50.04 25.68 -37.49
N GLY A 234 -49.01 24.81 -37.59
CA GLY A 234 -47.75 24.99 -36.87
C GLY A 234 -46.78 23.81 -37.03
N LYS A 235 -46.05 23.78 -38.15
CA LYS A 235 -45.03 22.80 -38.54
C LYS A 235 -43.86 22.69 -37.54
N SER A 236 -43.29 21.47 -37.50
CA SER A 236 -41.87 21.05 -37.57
C SER A 236 -41.59 20.01 -36.47
N GLY A 237 -41.35 18.73 -36.77
CA GLY A 237 -40.33 18.16 -37.67
C GLY A 237 -39.09 17.88 -36.81
N GLY A 238 -38.54 16.68 -36.66
CA GLY A 238 -38.87 15.36 -37.17
C GLY A 238 -37.78 14.37 -36.73
N ARG A 239 -38.17 13.09 -36.69
CA ARG A 239 -37.39 11.88 -37.01
C ARG A 239 -36.26 11.42 -36.07
N SER A 240 -36.70 10.49 -35.24
CA SER A 240 -36.09 9.18 -34.96
C SER A 240 -35.75 8.34 -36.22
N ALA A 241 -34.67 7.56 -36.14
CA ALA A 241 -34.44 6.28 -36.83
C ALA A 241 -33.37 5.52 -36.00
N SER A 242 -33.71 4.46 -35.27
CA SER A 242 -33.85 3.06 -35.71
C SER A 242 -32.54 2.45 -36.22
N GLY A 243 -32.07 1.39 -35.57
CA GLY A 243 -30.96 0.58 -36.05
C GLY A 243 -30.61 -0.55 -35.10
N GLY A 244 -31.48 -1.57 -35.02
CA GLY A 244 -31.17 -2.83 -34.37
C GLY A 244 -30.29 -3.72 -35.26
N GLY A 245 -29.38 -4.46 -34.64
CA GLY A 245 -28.60 -5.51 -35.28
C GLY A 245 -28.31 -6.61 -34.26
N LYS A 246 -29.03 -7.73 -34.37
CA LYS A 246 -28.71 -9.01 -33.73
C LYS A 246 -27.72 -9.76 -34.64
N SER A 247 -26.71 -10.38 -34.06
CA SER A 247 -26.10 -11.58 -34.64
C SER A 247 -25.63 -12.51 -33.53
N SER A 248 -25.80 -13.79 -33.81
CA SER A 248 -25.69 -14.94 -32.92
C SER A 248 -24.68 -15.93 -33.49
N SER A 249 -23.84 -16.53 -32.65
CA SER A 249 -23.24 -17.87 -32.86
C SER A 249 -22.75 -18.40 -31.50
N LYS A 250 -23.33 -19.50 -31.00
CA LYS A 250 -22.75 -20.87 -30.93
C LYS A 250 -21.27 -20.84 -30.47
N GLY A 251 -20.85 -21.37 -29.31
CA GLY A 251 -21.27 -22.57 -28.61
C GLY A 251 -20.46 -23.78 -29.11
N MET A 252 -19.42 -24.17 -28.38
CA MET A 252 -18.89 -25.56 -28.36
C MET A 252 -17.98 -25.75 -27.14
N SER A 253 -18.40 -26.68 -26.28
CA SER A 253 -17.59 -27.27 -25.21
C SER A 253 -16.60 -28.28 -25.77
N ARG A 254 -15.42 -28.36 -25.15
CA ARG A 254 -14.85 -29.59 -24.55
C ARG A 254 -13.80 -29.16 -23.52
#